data_AF-A0A9E9DDG6-F1
#
_entry.id   AF-A0A9E9DDG6-F1
#
_cell.length_a   1.000
_cell.length_b   1.000
_cell.length_c   1.000
_cell.angle_alpha   90.00
_cell.angle_beta   90.00
_cell.angle_gamma   90.00
#
_symmetry.space_group_name_H-M   'P 1'
#
loop_
_entity.id
_entity.type
_entity.pdbx_description
1 polymer ?
#
loop_
_entity_poly.entity_id
_entity_poly.type
_entity_poly.pdbx_seq_one_letter_code
_entity_poly.pdbx_strand_id
1 'polypeptide(L)'
;MKHLHQHPHQDATQSSAQNAAEAADLHAQPGTGEGARRPTIGNDAEQRVAYVDEAIRSRRSIRAYLPTPVPQATVADILGVASRAPSGSNIQPWQTYVLTGQALTSLTSRLLEAFNDPAQRLMHQEEYAYYPREWTEPYQARRRKVGWDLYGLLGIGRADKDRMQGQHARNFCFFDAPVGLIFTIDRHLEQGSWLDYGMFLQSVMVAARARGLDTCPQAAFATFHQVIAAELRLPETRMVVCGMALGYADPDAIENQLVTDRAPLAEWAHFLS
;
A
#
# COMPACT_ATOMS: atom_id res chain seq x y z
N MET A 1 54.06 41.61 11.15
CA MET A 1 53.06 41.67 12.24
C MET A 1 51.90 40.77 11.86
N LYS A 2 51.67 39.74 12.70
CA LYS A 2 50.40 39.03 13.00
C LYS A 2 49.71 38.30 11.82
N HIS A 3 49.96 36.99 11.70
CA HIS A 3 49.12 35.86 12.19
C HIS A 3 47.88 35.63 11.32
N LEU A 4 47.92 34.67 10.39
CA LEU A 4 47.53 33.25 10.55
C LEU A 4 46.05 33.12 10.92
N HIS A 5 45.23 32.52 10.05
CA HIS A 5 44.21 31.50 10.37
C HIS A 5 43.69 30.90 9.06
N GLN A 6 44.27 29.76 8.68
CA GLN A 6 43.64 28.80 7.79
C GLN A 6 42.62 28.02 8.62
N HIS A 7 41.36 28.04 8.21
CA HIS A 7 40.37 27.08 8.70
C HIS A 7 40.40 25.83 7.82
N PRO A 8 40.42 24.61 8.40
CA PRO A 8 40.38 23.38 7.63
C PRO A 8 38.97 23.09 7.13
N HIS A 9 38.88 22.71 5.86
CA HIS A 9 37.76 21.95 5.32
C HIS A 9 37.66 20.62 6.09
N GLN A 10 36.59 20.44 6.86
CA GLN A 10 36.22 19.14 7.42
C GLN A 10 34.97 18.62 6.70
N ASP A 11 35.21 17.56 5.93
CA ASP A 11 34.36 16.38 5.69
C ASP A 11 32.86 16.56 5.41
N ALA A 12 32.54 16.86 4.14
CA ALA A 12 31.28 16.42 3.52
C ALA A 12 31.35 14.98 2.99
N THR A 13 32.52 14.33 3.10
CA THR A 13 32.82 13.00 2.56
C THR A 13 32.60 11.86 3.55
N GLN A 14 32.54 12.13 4.86
CA GLN A 14 32.28 11.09 5.87
C GLN A 14 30.80 10.72 6.01
N SER A 15 29.88 11.67 5.79
CA SER A 15 28.43 11.43 5.90
C SER A 15 27.85 10.61 4.75
N SER A 16 28.41 10.71 3.54
CA SER A 16 27.98 9.89 2.39
C SER A 16 28.49 8.46 2.47
N ALA A 17 29.65 8.23 3.08
CA ALA A 17 30.20 6.89 3.29
C ALA A 17 29.47 6.11 4.39
N GLN A 18 29.03 6.77 5.47
CA GLN A 18 28.24 6.13 6.52
C GLN A 18 26.82 5.74 6.06
N ASN A 19 26.16 6.57 5.25
CA ASN A 19 24.84 6.23 4.68
C ASN A 19 24.92 5.13 3.60
N ALA A 20 26.06 4.94 2.94
CA ALA A 20 26.28 3.83 2.03
C ALA A 20 26.62 2.52 2.76
N ALA A 21 27.23 2.60 3.94
CA ALA A 21 27.57 1.42 4.74
C ALA A 21 26.34 0.79 5.42
N GLU A 22 25.36 1.59 5.86
CA GLU A 22 24.10 1.08 6.43
C GLU A 22 23.15 0.47 5.38
N ALA A 23 23.28 0.84 4.10
CA ALA A 23 22.54 0.23 3.00
C ALA A 23 23.14 -1.12 2.53
N ALA A 24 24.40 -1.40 2.88
CA ALA A 24 25.14 -2.57 2.39
C ALA A 24 24.96 -3.83 3.26
N ASP A 25 24.38 -3.71 4.46
CA ASP A 25 24.25 -4.83 5.40
C ASP A 25 22.92 -5.63 5.26
N LEU A 26 22.13 -5.33 4.22
CA LEU A 26 20.93 -6.10 3.84
C LEU A 26 21.22 -7.24 2.85
N HIS A 27 22.49 -7.47 2.50
CA HIS A 27 22.94 -8.63 1.72
C HIS A 27 23.58 -9.69 2.61
N ALA A 28 22.90 -10.07 3.70
CA ALA A 28 23.11 -11.39 4.28
C ALA A 28 22.66 -12.42 3.23
N GLN A 29 23.63 -13.05 2.55
CA GLN A 29 23.35 -14.19 1.71
C GLN A 29 22.65 -15.26 2.56
N PRO A 30 21.49 -15.80 2.14
CA PRO A 30 20.93 -16.94 2.82
C PRO A 30 21.93 -18.09 2.67
N GLY A 31 22.37 -18.60 3.82
CA GLY A 31 23.34 -19.68 3.89
C GLY A 31 22.97 -20.82 2.96
N THR A 32 23.98 -21.31 2.25
CA THR A 32 23.96 -22.60 1.58
C THR A 32 23.73 -23.68 2.63
N GLY A 33 22.47 -24.01 2.89
CA GLY A 33 22.08 -25.06 3.83
C GLY A 33 20.75 -25.65 3.37
N GLU A 34 20.79 -26.95 3.06
CA GLU A 34 19.67 -27.88 2.83
C GLU A 34 18.43 -27.33 2.10
N GLY A 35 18.20 -27.82 0.88
CA GLY A 35 17.06 -27.46 0.04
C GLY A 35 15.77 -27.31 0.84
N ALA A 36 15.34 -26.07 1.03
CA ALA A 36 14.22 -25.70 1.89
C ALA A 36 12.96 -26.43 1.42
N ARG A 37 12.63 -27.54 2.08
CA ARG A 37 11.36 -28.25 1.83
C ARG A 37 10.24 -27.28 2.15
N ARG A 38 9.30 -27.16 1.20
CA ARG A 38 8.09 -26.37 1.39
C ARG A 38 7.36 -26.91 2.64
N PRO A 39 6.92 -26.04 3.56
CA PRO A 39 6.13 -26.48 4.70
C PRO A 39 4.94 -27.30 4.20
N THR A 40 4.70 -28.46 4.81
CA THR A 40 3.50 -29.25 4.56
C THR A 40 2.35 -28.65 5.36
N ILE A 41 1.13 -28.82 4.85
CA ILE A 41 -0.08 -28.45 5.56
C ILE A 41 -0.13 -29.24 6.88
N GLY A 42 -0.47 -28.58 7.99
CA GLY A 42 -0.59 -29.22 9.31
C GLY A 42 -1.72 -30.26 9.39
N ASN A 43 -1.89 -30.90 10.54
CA ASN A 43 -2.85 -32.01 10.68
C ASN A 43 -4.29 -31.56 11.02
N ASP A 44 -4.49 -30.36 11.58
CA ASP A 44 -5.83 -29.88 11.98
C ASP A 44 -6.52 -29.11 10.83
N ALA A 45 -7.39 -29.78 10.09
CA ALA A 45 -8.05 -29.21 8.91
C ALA A 45 -9.11 -28.16 9.26
N GLU A 46 -9.89 -28.38 10.31
CA GLU A 46 -10.97 -27.48 10.72
C GLU A 46 -10.42 -26.15 11.19
N GLN A 47 -9.36 -26.19 12.01
CA GLN A 47 -8.71 -24.98 12.50
C GLN A 47 -8.09 -24.16 11.37
N ARG A 48 -7.50 -24.80 10.36
CA ARG A 48 -6.97 -24.09 9.19
C ARG A 48 -8.04 -23.40 8.38
N VAL A 49 -9.17 -24.09 8.14
CA VAL A 49 -10.30 -23.49 7.42
C VAL A 49 -10.81 -22.28 8.20
N ALA A 50 -11.01 -22.41 9.51
CA ALA A 50 -11.48 -21.33 10.35
C ALA A 50 -10.58 -20.09 10.27
N TYR A 51 -9.26 -20.23 10.45
CA TYR A 51 -8.35 -19.09 10.44
C TYR A 51 -8.18 -18.43 9.07
N VAL A 52 -8.14 -19.23 7.99
CA VAL A 52 -8.02 -18.68 6.63
C VAL A 52 -9.31 -17.93 6.26
N ASP A 53 -10.47 -18.51 6.53
CA ASP A 53 -11.76 -17.87 6.26
C ASP A 53 -11.94 -16.62 7.11
N GLU A 54 -11.57 -16.66 8.40
CA GLU A 54 -11.63 -15.51 9.29
C GLU A 54 -10.75 -14.37 8.76
N ALA A 55 -9.50 -14.64 8.37
CA ALA A 55 -8.60 -13.62 7.85
C ALA A 55 -9.15 -12.99 6.56
N ILE A 56 -9.69 -13.79 5.64
CA ILE A 56 -10.28 -13.30 4.38
C ILE A 56 -11.56 -12.49 4.62
N ARG A 57 -12.46 -12.99 5.46
CA ARG A 57 -13.79 -12.40 5.71
C ARG A 57 -13.73 -11.17 6.62
N SER A 58 -12.82 -11.15 7.61
CA SER A 58 -12.65 -10.02 8.53
C SER A 58 -11.88 -8.87 7.91
N ARG A 59 -11.03 -9.13 6.89
CA ARG A 59 -10.29 -8.09 6.17
C ARG A 59 -11.26 -7.07 5.55
N ARG A 60 -11.11 -5.82 5.95
CA ARG A 60 -11.86 -4.67 5.42
C ARG A 60 -10.88 -3.56 5.00
N SER A 61 -11.38 -2.57 4.27
CA SER A 61 -10.61 -1.35 3.96
C SER A 61 -10.78 -0.37 5.11
N ILE A 62 -9.78 -0.30 5.99
CA ILE A 62 -9.79 0.54 7.18
C ILE A 62 -9.29 1.95 6.84
N ARG A 63 -9.98 2.98 7.32
CA ARG A 63 -9.78 4.38 6.93
C ARG A 63 -9.54 5.33 8.11
N ALA A 64 -9.27 4.75 9.28
CA ALA A 64 -8.77 5.43 10.46
C ALA A 64 -7.99 4.42 11.29
N TYR A 65 -6.83 4.84 11.80
CA TYR A 65 -5.88 3.97 12.47
C TYR A 65 -5.45 4.56 13.80
N LEU A 66 -5.14 3.70 14.76
CA LEU A 66 -4.49 4.11 16.00
C LEU A 66 -3.04 4.54 15.71
N PRO A 67 -2.48 5.47 16.49
CA PRO A 67 -1.09 5.91 16.33
C PRO A 67 -0.08 4.85 16.80
N THR A 68 -0.55 3.70 17.28
CA THR A 68 0.27 2.59 17.77
C THR A 68 1.26 2.13 16.71
N PRO A 69 2.58 2.23 16.94
CA PRO A 69 3.58 1.80 15.97
C PRO A 69 3.48 0.31 15.64
N VAL A 70 3.81 -0.04 14.40
CA VAL A 70 3.96 -1.45 13.98
C VAL A 70 5.46 -1.77 13.93
N PRO A 71 5.94 -2.83 14.61
CA PRO A 71 7.34 -3.21 14.55
C PRO A 71 7.77 -3.55 13.11
N GLN A 72 8.97 -3.09 12.72
CA GLN A 72 9.53 -3.37 11.38
C GLN A 72 9.58 -4.88 11.08
N ALA A 73 9.95 -5.70 12.08
CA ALA A 73 9.98 -7.15 11.94
C ALA A 73 8.60 -7.72 11.57
N THR A 74 7.52 -7.20 12.15
CA THR A 74 6.15 -7.61 11.82
C THR A 74 5.80 -7.28 10.37
N VAL A 75 6.18 -6.10 9.87
CA VAL A 75 5.97 -5.72 8.46
C VAL A 75 6.80 -6.59 7.53
N ALA A 76 8.06 -6.85 7.87
CA ALA A 76 8.94 -7.74 7.12
C ALA A 76 8.38 -9.16 7.05
N ASP A 77 7.86 -9.69 8.16
CA ASP A 77 7.21 -11.01 8.21
C ASP A 77 5.96 -11.08 7.34
N ILE A 78 5.14 -10.01 7.31
CA ILE A 78 3.96 -9.93 6.42
C ILE A 78 4.40 -10.01 4.97
N LEU A 79 5.36 -9.18 4.56
CA LEU A 79 5.87 -9.16 3.19
C LEU A 79 6.57 -10.48 2.83
N GLY A 80 7.30 -11.07 3.76
CA GLY A 80 7.94 -12.37 3.61
C GLY A 80 6.93 -13.50 3.37
N VAL A 81 5.82 -13.53 4.11
CA VAL A 81 4.72 -14.47 3.84
C VAL A 81 4.06 -14.16 2.50
N ALA A 82 3.76 -12.88 2.22
CA ALA A 82 3.09 -12.46 0.99
C ALA A 82 3.91 -12.74 -0.27
N SER A 83 5.24 -12.78 -0.18
CA SER A 83 6.14 -13.14 -1.28
C SER A 83 5.92 -14.55 -1.84
N ARG A 84 5.14 -15.39 -1.13
CA ARG A 84 4.70 -16.71 -1.61
C ARG A 84 3.49 -16.66 -2.54
N ALA A 85 2.96 -15.47 -2.84
CA ALA A 85 2.00 -15.31 -3.92
C ALA A 85 2.56 -15.91 -5.22
N PRO A 86 1.74 -16.60 -6.03
CA PRO A 86 2.18 -17.06 -7.34
C PRO A 86 2.36 -15.87 -8.29
N SER A 87 3.19 -16.06 -9.30
CA SER A 87 3.33 -15.15 -10.43
C SER A 87 3.60 -15.95 -11.71
N GLY A 88 3.19 -15.44 -12.88
CA GLY A 88 3.51 -16.06 -14.17
C GLY A 88 5.01 -16.38 -14.28
N SER A 89 5.35 -17.63 -14.58
CA SER A 89 6.74 -18.12 -14.63
C SER A 89 7.60 -17.80 -13.38
N ASN A 90 6.98 -17.58 -12.23
CA ASN A 90 7.63 -17.21 -10.97
C ASN A 90 8.49 -15.93 -11.04
N ILE A 91 8.15 -14.97 -11.92
CA ILE A 91 8.94 -13.73 -12.10
C ILE A 91 8.91 -12.76 -10.91
N GLN A 92 7.93 -12.89 -10.01
CA GLN A 92 7.85 -12.13 -8.75
C GLN A 92 8.02 -10.61 -8.96
N PRO A 93 7.11 -9.95 -9.70
CA PRO A 93 7.35 -8.61 -10.24
C PRO A 93 7.29 -7.48 -9.20
N TRP A 94 6.94 -7.79 -7.96
CA TRP A 94 6.67 -6.82 -6.92
C TRP A 94 7.93 -6.16 -6.34
N GLN A 95 7.82 -4.87 -6.08
CA GLN A 95 8.77 -4.04 -5.35
C GLN A 95 7.98 -3.16 -4.39
N THR A 96 8.36 -3.15 -3.12
CA THR A 96 7.61 -2.46 -2.06
C THR A 96 8.51 -1.50 -1.32
N TYR A 97 8.10 -0.25 -1.24
CA TYR A 97 8.72 0.78 -0.42
C TYR A 97 7.91 0.92 0.87
N VAL A 98 8.54 0.62 2.00
CA VAL A 98 7.92 0.68 3.33
C VAL A 98 8.29 2.00 3.97
N LEU A 99 7.28 2.80 4.32
CA LEU A 99 7.44 4.14 4.88
C LEU A 99 6.93 4.19 6.31
N THR A 100 7.78 4.66 7.22
CA THR A 100 7.47 4.95 8.62
C THR A 100 8.14 6.26 9.05
N GLY A 101 7.67 6.87 10.15
CA GLY A 101 8.31 8.04 10.74
C GLY A 101 8.54 9.17 9.73
N GLN A 102 9.77 9.70 9.68
CA GLN A 102 10.09 10.86 8.83
C GLN A 102 9.84 10.62 7.33
N ALA A 103 10.11 9.42 6.83
CA ALA A 103 9.89 9.11 5.40
C ALA A 103 8.40 9.16 5.04
N LEU A 104 7.54 8.63 5.92
CA LEU A 104 6.09 8.71 5.77
C LEU A 104 5.60 10.16 5.86
N THR A 105 6.05 10.91 6.86
CA THR A 105 5.69 12.33 7.03
C THR A 105 6.12 13.18 5.82
N SER A 106 7.31 12.94 5.27
CA SER A 106 7.82 13.66 4.09
C SER A 106 6.94 13.39 2.87
N LEU A 107 6.69 12.12 2.54
CA LEU A 107 5.86 11.75 1.40
C LEU A 107 4.43 12.28 1.52
N THR A 108 3.80 12.09 2.68
CA THR A 108 2.42 12.57 2.92
C THR A 108 2.32 14.08 2.80
N SER A 109 3.29 14.84 3.32
CA SER A 109 3.32 16.31 3.19
C SER A 109 3.38 16.74 1.73
N ARG A 110 4.25 16.12 0.92
CA ARG A 110 4.42 16.44 -0.51
C ARG A 110 3.18 16.09 -1.33
N LEU A 111 2.54 14.96 -1.04
CA LEU A 111 1.30 14.56 -1.70
C LEU A 111 0.13 15.48 -1.33
N LEU A 112 0.03 15.89 -0.07
CA LEU A 112 -0.99 16.84 0.37
C LEU A 112 -0.77 18.24 -0.23
N GLU A 113 0.47 18.70 -0.33
CA GLU A 113 0.81 19.96 -1.01
C GLU A 113 0.30 19.93 -2.46
N ALA A 114 0.69 18.89 -3.23
CA ALA A 114 0.27 18.72 -4.61
C ALA A 114 -1.25 18.53 -4.76
N PHE A 115 -1.89 17.80 -3.85
CA PHE A 115 -3.33 17.57 -3.88
C PHE A 115 -4.13 18.81 -3.50
N ASN A 116 -3.71 19.59 -2.49
CA ASN A 116 -4.50 20.71 -2.00
C ASN A 116 -4.36 21.97 -2.87
N ASP A 117 -3.25 22.11 -3.60
CA ASP A 117 -3.09 23.13 -4.64
C ASP A 117 -3.86 22.75 -5.92
N PRO A 118 -4.91 23.49 -6.32
CA PRO A 118 -5.68 23.18 -7.52
C PRO A 118 -4.86 23.22 -8.82
N ALA A 119 -3.85 24.10 -8.91
CA ALA A 119 -3.01 24.20 -10.10
C ALA A 119 -2.12 22.97 -10.22
N GLN A 120 -1.51 22.52 -9.11
CA GLN A 120 -0.70 21.30 -9.09
C GLN A 120 -1.54 20.05 -9.34
N ARG A 121 -2.70 19.94 -8.70
CA ARG A 121 -3.60 18.79 -8.88
C ARG A 121 -3.93 18.53 -10.35
N LEU A 122 -4.12 19.59 -11.16
CA LEU A 122 -4.43 19.48 -12.59
C LEU A 122 -3.23 19.06 -13.45
N MET A 123 -2.00 19.16 -12.94
CA MET A 123 -0.79 18.70 -13.63
C MET A 123 -0.54 17.20 -13.45
N HIS A 124 -1.27 16.55 -12.54
CA HIS A 124 -1.07 15.15 -12.18
C HIS A 124 -2.20 14.27 -12.75
N GLN A 125 -1.81 13.18 -13.39
CA GLN A 125 -2.70 12.17 -13.94
C GLN A 125 -2.08 10.79 -13.73
N GLU A 126 -2.91 9.76 -13.65
CA GLU A 126 -2.40 8.39 -13.61
C GLU A 126 -1.68 8.01 -14.90
N GLU A 127 -0.64 7.19 -14.76
CA GLU A 127 0.11 6.67 -15.91
C GLU A 127 -0.61 5.52 -16.63
N TYR A 128 -1.57 4.89 -15.95
CA TYR A 128 -2.32 3.75 -16.45
C TYR A 128 -3.78 3.87 -16.01
N ALA A 129 -4.71 3.41 -16.86
CA ALA A 129 -6.14 3.47 -16.54
C ALA A 129 -6.53 2.40 -15.51
N TYR A 130 -6.56 2.75 -14.22
CA TYR A 130 -7.04 1.84 -13.17
C TYR A 130 -8.55 1.55 -13.30
N TYR A 131 -9.32 2.59 -13.65
CA TYR A 131 -10.76 2.51 -13.83
C TYR A 131 -11.15 2.64 -15.30
N PRO A 132 -12.30 2.09 -15.71
CA PRO A 132 -12.82 2.32 -17.06
C PRO A 132 -13.15 3.80 -17.27
N ARG A 133 -12.96 4.26 -18.50
CA ARG A 133 -13.30 5.63 -18.92
C ARG A 133 -14.81 5.86 -18.95
N GLU A 134 -15.56 4.82 -19.28
CA GLU A 134 -17.02 4.82 -19.28
C GLU A 134 -17.53 3.76 -18.30
N TRP A 135 -18.48 4.15 -17.43
CA TRP A 135 -19.05 3.27 -16.42
C TRP A 135 -20.42 2.76 -16.87
N THR A 136 -20.55 1.43 -16.92
CA THR A 136 -21.81 0.73 -17.21
C THR A 136 -22.31 -0.05 -16.00
N GLU A 137 -23.58 -0.47 -16.03
CA GLU A 137 -24.11 -1.40 -15.03
C GLU A 137 -23.55 -2.82 -15.22
N PRO A 138 -23.36 -3.62 -14.15
CA PRO A 138 -23.69 -3.33 -12.74
C PRO A 138 -22.61 -2.54 -11.97
N TYR A 139 -21.50 -2.19 -12.62
CA TYR A 139 -20.31 -1.62 -11.97
C TYR A 139 -20.54 -0.19 -11.47
N GLN A 140 -21.30 0.62 -12.23
CA GLN A 140 -21.65 1.97 -11.83
C GLN A 140 -22.45 1.99 -10.51
N ALA A 141 -23.48 1.14 -10.38
CA ALA A 141 -24.25 1.01 -9.14
C ALA A 141 -23.37 0.58 -7.95
N ARG A 142 -22.53 -0.46 -8.13
CA ARG A 142 -21.63 -0.97 -7.08
C ARG A 142 -20.68 0.12 -6.55
N ARG A 143 -20.05 0.89 -7.46
CA ARG A 143 -19.16 2.00 -7.09
C ARG A 143 -19.91 3.12 -6.37
N ARG A 144 -21.09 3.51 -6.86
CA ARG A 144 -21.90 4.56 -6.22
C ARG A 144 -22.31 4.16 -4.82
N LYS A 145 -22.77 2.92 -4.63
CA LYS A 145 -23.21 2.40 -3.34
C LYS A 145 -22.15 2.53 -2.26
N VAL A 146 -20.95 1.98 -2.48
CA VAL A 146 -19.89 2.06 -1.47
C VAL A 146 -19.47 3.49 -1.14
N GLY A 147 -19.49 4.39 -2.14
CA GLY A 147 -19.23 5.81 -1.92
C GLY A 147 -20.30 6.49 -1.07
N TRP A 148 -21.58 6.23 -1.36
CA TRP A 148 -22.68 6.79 -0.59
C TRP A 148 -22.79 6.22 0.82
N ASP A 149 -22.52 4.93 1.01
CA ASP A 149 -22.53 4.31 2.33
C ASP A 149 -21.43 4.93 3.22
N LEU A 150 -20.21 5.12 2.67
CA LEU A 150 -19.11 5.79 3.38
C LEU A 150 -19.45 7.25 3.72
N TYR A 151 -19.94 8.02 2.75
CA TYR A 151 -20.33 9.41 3.00
C TYR A 151 -21.52 9.53 3.95
N GLY A 152 -22.46 8.59 3.92
CA GLY A 152 -23.55 8.51 4.87
C GLY A 152 -23.07 8.37 6.31
N LEU A 153 -22.12 7.47 6.56
CA LEU A 153 -21.48 7.30 7.88
C LEU A 153 -20.80 8.58 8.37
N LEU A 154 -20.10 9.26 7.46
CA LEU A 154 -19.40 10.51 7.76
C LEU A 154 -20.32 11.74 7.80
N GLY A 155 -21.61 11.57 7.51
CA GLY A 155 -22.57 12.66 7.38
C GLY A 155 -22.22 13.67 6.28
N ILE A 156 -21.52 13.25 5.22
CA ILE A 156 -21.11 14.10 4.08
C ILE A 156 -22.22 14.10 3.02
N GLY A 157 -22.83 15.26 2.81
CA GLY A 157 -23.85 15.47 1.80
C GLY A 157 -23.27 15.63 0.39
N ARG A 158 -24.13 15.50 -0.64
CA ARG A 158 -23.73 15.66 -2.06
C ARG A 158 -23.21 17.06 -2.40
N ALA A 159 -23.62 18.06 -1.63
CA ALA A 159 -23.23 19.45 -1.81
C ALA A 159 -21.95 19.82 -1.03
N ASP A 160 -21.45 18.95 -0.14
CA ASP A 160 -20.34 19.23 0.77
C ASP A 160 -18.98 19.05 0.07
N LYS A 161 -18.76 19.80 -1.02
CA LYS A 161 -17.56 19.69 -1.88
C LYS A 161 -16.26 19.71 -1.07
N ASP A 162 -16.16 20.61 -0.10
CA ASP A 162 -14.95 20.76 0.72
C ASP A 162 -14.73 19.54 1.63
N ARG A 163 -15.79 19.00 2.23
CA ARG A 163 -15.69 17.79 3.07
C ARG A 163 -15.41 16.54 2.23
N MET A 164 -15.98 16.45 1.02
CA MET A 164 -15.66 15.39 0.06
C MET A 164 -14.19 15.45 -0.36
N GLN A 165 -13.67 16.64 -0.65
CA GLN A 165 -12.25 16.84 -0.96
C GLN A 165 -11.37 16.49 0.25
N GLY A 166 -11.72 16.94 1.44
CA GLY A 166 -11.01 16.62 2.68
C GLY A 166 -10.98 15.10 2.93
N GLN A 167 -12.11 14.41 2.76
CA GLN A 167 -12.17 12.95 2.87
C GLN A 167 -11.32 12.26 1.81
N HIS A 168 -11.25 12.79 0.59
CA HIS A 168 -10.37 12.27 -0.45
C HIS A 168 -8.89 12.47 -0.08
N ALA A 169 -8.54 13.64 0.47
CA ALA A 169 -7.19 13.98 0.90
C ALA A 169 -6.62 13.00 1.93
N ARG A 170 -7.49 12.40 2.76
CA ARG A 170 -7.11 11.36 3.74
C ARG A 170 -6.36 10.18 3.12
N ASN A 171 -6.59 9.88 1.83
CA ASN A 171 -5.80 8.87 1.13
C ASN A 171 -4.31 9.18 1.17
N PHE A 172 -3.94 10.45 0.95
CA PHE A 172 -2.55 10.91 0.88
C PHE A 172 -1.88 11.05 2.25
N CYS A 173 -2.63 10.83 3.33
CA CYS A 173 -2.12 10.66 4.68
C CYS A 173 -2.04 9.18 5.09
N PHE A 174 -2.30 8.25 4.17
CA PHE A 174 -2.53 6.83 4.49
C PHE A 174 -3.58 6.63 5.59
N PHE A 175 -4.58 7.52 5.66
CA PHE A 175 -5.59 7.55 6.72
C PHE A 175 -5.01 7.60 8.15
N ASP A 176 -3.83 8.21 8.31
CA ASP A 176 -3.03 8.29 9.54
C ASP A 176 -2.45 6.96 10.01
N ALA A 177 -2.40 5.94 9.14
CA ALA A 177 -1.72 4.70 9.47
C ALA A 177 -0.22 4.95 9.78
N PRO A 178 0.36 4.23 10.76
CA PRO A 178 1.78 4.37 11.11
C PRO A 178 2.73 3.80 10.05
N VAL A 179 2.22 3.00 9.12
CA VAL A 179 2.98 2.42 8.00
C VAL A 179 2.26 2.74 6.68
N GLY A 180 2.99 3.36 5.76
CA GLY A 180 2.59 3.48 4.36
C GLY A 180 3.39 2.51 3.49
N LEU A 181 2.74 1.80 2.59
CA LEU A 181 3.37 0.96 1.58
C LEU A 181 3.15 1.58 0.21
N ILE A 182 4.21 1.75 -0.59
CA ILE A 182 4.12 2.10 -2.00
C ILE A 182 4.62 0.92 -2.83
N PHE A 183 3.79 0.47 -3.76
CA PHE A 183 4.08 -0.66 -4.62
C PHE A 183 4.47 -0.18 -6.01
N THR A 184 5.57 -0.70 -6.53
CA THR A 184 6.05 -0.39 -7.88
C THR A 184 6.27 -1.65 -8.70
N ILE A 185 6.22 -1.49 -10.01
CA ILE A 185 6.46 -2.55 -10.99
C ILE A 185 7.45 -2.04 -12.03
N ASP A 186 8.18 -2.93 -12.69
CA ASP A 186 8.92 -2.56 -13.89
C ASP A 186 7.96 -2.18 -15.02
N ARG A 187 8.20 -1.04 -15.68
CA ARG A 187 7.36 -0.49 -16.75
C ARG A 187 7.27 -1.39 -17.97
N HIS A 188 8.26 -2.25 -18.20
CA HIS A 188 8.25 -3.17 -19.34
C HIS A 188 7.30 -4.35 -19.13
N LEU A 189 6.80 -4.56 -17.91
CA LEU A 189 5.89 -5.65 -17.61
C LEU A 189 4.46 -5.31 -18.03
N GLU A 190 3.81 -6.29 -18.64
CA GLU A 190 2.49 -6.15 -19.24
C GLU A 190 1.36 -6.61 -18.32
N GLN A 191 0.13 -6.58 -18.82
CA GLN A 191 -1.12 -6.89 -18.11
C GLN A 191 -1.08 -8.18 -17.26
N GLY A 192 -0.36 -9.22 -17.70
CA GLY A 192 -0.21 -10.46 -16.93
C GLY A 192 0.38 -10.22 -15.53
N SER A 193 1.34 -9.31 -15.41
CA SER A 193 1.98 -9.00 -14.13
C SER A 193 1.08 -8.22 -13.17
N TRP A 194 -0.03 -7.65 -13.65
CA TRP A 194 -1.04 -7.02 -12.80
C TRP A 194 -1.88 -8.07 -12.05
N LEU A 195 -2.09 -9.24 -12.66
CA LEU A 195 -2.71 -10.38 -11.98
C LEU A 195 -1.80 -10.87 -10.85
N ASP A 196 -0.51 -11.04 -11.14
CA ASP A 196 0.51 -11.40 -10.16
C ASP A 196 0.55 -10.41 -8.99
N TYR A 197 0.49 -9.11 -9.30
CA TYR A 197 0.47 -8.06 -8.28
C TYR A 197 -0.81 -8.10 -7.44
N GLY A 198 -1.98 -8.34 -8.05
CA GLY A 198 -3.23 -8.51 -7.32
C GLY A 198 -3.18 -9.65 -6.31
N MET A 199 -2.57 -10.78 -6.69
CA MET A 199 -2.34 -11.93 -5.80
C MET A 199 -1.41 -11.58 -4.64
N PHE A 200 -0.33 -10.84 -4.91
CA PHE A 200 0.61 -10.36 -3.90
C PHE A 200 -0.05 -9.38 -2.91
N LEU A 201 -0.74 -8.34 -3.40
CA LEU A 201 -1.42 -7.34 -2.56
C LEU A 201 -2.46 -7.99 -1.65
N GLN A 202 -3.26 -8.92 -2.18
CA GLN A 202 -4.22 -9.68 -1.38
C GLN A 202 -3.52 -10.51 -0.30
N SER A 203 -2.38 -11.14 -0.63
CA SER A 203 -1.59 -11.91 0.33
C SER A 203 -1.05 -11.03 1.46
N VAL A 204 -0.59 -9.81 1.16
CA VAL A 204 -0.18 -8.82 2.18
C VAL A 204 -1.34 -8.52 3.12
N MET A 205 -2.53 -8.20 2.59
CA MET A 205 -3.68 -7.83 3.42
C MET A 205 -4.17 -9.00 4.31
N VAL A 206 -4.18 -10.23 3.78
CA VAL A 206 -4.58 -11.42 4.56
C VAL A 206 -3.52 -11.76 5.63
N ALA A 207 -2.24 -11.68 5.29
CA ALA A 207 -1.16 -11.91 6.23
C ALA A 207 -1.10 -10.85 7.35
N ALA A 208 -1.48 -9.61 7.06
CA ALA A 208 -1.66 -8.56 8.06
C ALA A 208 -2.80 -8.88 9.01
N ARG A 209 -3.96 -9.33 8.49
CA ARG A 209 -5.10 -9.75 9.33
C ARG A 209 -4.75 -10.83 10.33
N ALA A 210 -3.97 -11.83 9.91
CA ALA A 210 -3.51 -12.90 10.80
C ALA A 210 -2.61 -12.41 11.96
N ARG A 211 -2.07 -11.20 11.88
CA ARG A 211 -1.25 -10.54 12.91
C ARG A 211 -2.03 -9.46 13.68
N GLY A 212 -3.35 -9.41 13.54
CA GLY A 212 -4.19 -8.41 14.20
C GLY A 212 -4.08 -7.01 13.60
N LEU A 213 -3.47 -6.86 12.41
CA LEU A 213 -3.32 -5.60 11.71
C LEU A 213 -4.35 -5.46 10.60
N ASP A 214 -4.58 -4.23 10.17
CA ASP A 214 -5.54 -3.87 9.14
C ASP A 214 -4.90 -3.03 8.04
N THR A 215 -5.55 -3.03 6.88
CA THR A 215 -5.01 -2.43 5.66
C THR A 215 -6.06 -1.68 4.86
N CYS A 216 -5.65 -0.74 4.03
CA CYS A 216 -6.47 -0.22 2.96
C CYS A 216 -5.66 -0.11 1.67
N PRO A 217 -5.98 -0.86 0.61
CA PRO A 217 -5.35 -0.67 -0.70
C PRO A 217 -5.88 0.62 -1.35
N GLN A 218 -5.01 1.40 -1.97
CA GLN A 218 -5.29 2.77 -2.39
C GLN A 218 -4.74 3.04 -3.80
N ALA A 219 -5.63 3.04 -4.79
CA ALA A 219 -5.30 3.48 -6.15
C ALA A 219 -5.07 5.00 -6.26
N ALA A 220 -5.50 5.79 -5.25
CA ALA A 220 -5.37 7.25 -5.25
C ALA A 220 -3.92 7.74 -5.46
N PHE A 221 -2.93 6.98 -4.98
CA PHE A 221 -1.52 7.31 -5.16
C PHE A 221 -1.05 7.28 -6.62
N ALA A 222 -1.71 6.53 -7.50
CA ALA A 222 -1.32 6.42 -8.91
C ALA A 222 -1.38 7.76 -9.64
N THR A 223 -2.31 8.65 -9.27
CA THR A 223 -2.43 10.00 -9.85
C THR A 223 -1.18 10.85 -9.59
N PHE A 224 -0.55 10.69 -8.41
CA PHE A 224 0.60 11.48 -7.99
C PHE A 224 1.92 10.72 -8.14
N HIS A 225 1.99 9.77 -9.09
CA HIS A 225 3.15 8.91 -9.28
C HIS A 225 4.46 9.68 -9.48
N GLN A 226 4.44 10.86 -10.12
CA GLN A 226 5.63 11.69 -10.32
C GLN A 226 6.16 12.27 -8.99
N VAL A 227 5.26 12.72 -8.10
CA VAL A 227 5.64 13.21 -6.77
C VAL A 227 6.28 12.07 -5.96
N ILE A 228 5.66 10.89 -6.00
CA ILE A 228 6.17 9.68 -5.36
C ILE A 228 7.53 9.28 -5.93
N ALA A 229 7.68 9.31 -7.26
CA ALA A 229 8.92 8.96 -7.95
C ALA A 229 10.07 9.88 -7.54
N ALA A 230 9.82 11.19 -7.46
CA ALA A 230 10.80 12.16 -7.01
C ALA A 230 11.18 11.95 -5.53
N GLU A 231 10.17 11.81 -4.66
CA GLU A 231 10.39 11.69 -3.21
C GLU A 231 11.14 10.39 -2.85
N LEU A 232 10.76 9.28 -3.47
CA LEU A 232 11.37 7.96 -3.21
C LEU A 232 12.55 7.65 -4.13
N ARG A 233 12.92 8.59 -5.00
CA ARG A 233 14.01 8.47 -5.98
C ARG A 233 13.87 7.18 -6.82
N LEU A 234 12.66 6.92 -7.30
CA LEU A 234 12.37 5.77 -8.13
C LEU A 234 13.12 5.89 -9.46
N PRO A 235 13.78 4.82 -9.95
CA PRO A 235 14.38 4.86 -11.27
C PRO A 235 13.29 4.97 -12.35
N GLU A 236 13.63 5.55 -13.49
CA GLU A 236 12.68 5.76 -14.61
C GLU A 236 12.07 4.46 -15.13
N THR A 237 12.68 3.29 -14.88
CA THR A 237 12.12 1.99 -15.25
C THR A 237 10.94 1.56 -14.36
N ARG A 238 10.65 2.28 -13.27
CA ARG A 238 9.60 1.91 -12.31
C ARG A 238 8.34 2.73 -12.48
N MET A 239 7.21 2.05 -12.41
CA MET A 239 5.88 2.64 -12.37
C MET A 239 5.26 2.39 -11.00
N VAL A 240 4.62 3.40 -10.44
CA VAL A 240 3.83 3.25 -9.21
C VAL A 240 2.55 2.50 -9.56
N VAL A 241 2.34 1.33 -8.93
CA VAL A 241 1.11 0.57 -9.04
C VAL A 241 0.07 1.20 -8.13
N CYS A 242 0.23 1.12 -6.82
CA CYS A 242 -0.70 1.70 -5.85
C CYS A 242 0.00 1.93 -4.51
N GLY A 243 -0.72 2.46 -3.53
CA GLY A 243 -0.29 2.47 -2.14
C GLY A 243 -1.19 1.60 -1.25
N MET A 244 -0.77 1.41 -0.01
CA MET A 244 -1.56 0.75 1.02
C MET A 244 -1.22 1.29 2.41
N ALA A 245 -2.25 1.68 3.15
CA ALA A 245 -2.15 1.95 4.58
C ALA A 245 -2.08 0.64 5.37
N LEU A 246 -1.25 0.58 6.42
CA LEU A 246 -1.11 -0.58 7.31
C LEU A 246 -0.96 -0.12 8.78
N GLY A 247 -1.77 -0.70 9.68
CA GLY A 247 -1.74 -0.36 11.09
C GLY A 247 -2.83 -1.06 11.89
N TYR A 248 -3.03 -0.64 13.14
CA TYR A 248 -4.17 -1.08 13.94
C TYR A 248 -5.39 -0.22 13.64
N ALA A 249 -6.52 -0.82 13.29
CA ALA A 249 -7.75 -0.06 13.09
C ALA A 249 -8.16 0.69 14.36
N ASP A 250 -8.61 1.93 14.18
CA ASP A 250 -9.32 2.64 15.25
C ASP A 250 -10.74 2.06 15.38
N PRO A 251 -11.10 1.39 16.49
CA PRO A 251 -12.42 0.79 16.66
C PRO A 251 -13.54 1.83 16.84
N ASP A 252 -13.21 3.05 17.24
CA ASP A 252 -14.19 4.11 17.54
C ASP A 252 -14.50 4.98 16.32
N ALA A 253 -13.68 4.90 15.27
CA ALA A 253 -13.87 5.66 14.04
C ALA A 253 -15.09 5.19 13.24
N ILE A 254 -16.01 6.12 12.95
CA ILE A 254 -17.30 5.82 12.31
C ILE A 254 -17.14 5.26 10.89
N GLU A 255 -16.13 5.70 10.13
CA GLU A 255 -15.83 5.21 8.78
C GLU A 255 -15.37 3.75 8.75
N ASN A 256 -14.85 3.22 9.87
CA ASN A 256 -14.44 1.81 9.99
C ASN A 256 -15.64 0.87 10.23
N GLN A 257 -16.83 1.42 10.50
CA GLN A 257 -18.07 0.66 10.61
C GLN A 257 -18.67 0.31 9.24
N LEU A 258 -18.08 0.81 8.14
CA LEU A 258 -18.54 0.51 6.79
C LEU A 258 -18.51 -1.01 6.51
N VAL A 259 -19.69 -1.58 6.33
CA VAL A 259 -19.88 -2.92 5.78
C VAL A 259 -20.14 -2.78 4.28
N THR A 260 -19.43 -3.59 3.47
CA THR A 260 -19.55 -3.54 2.01
C THR A 260 -20.18 -4.81 1.50
N ASP A 261 -21.16 -4.67 0.61
CA ASP A 261 -21.82 -5.81 0.00
C ASP A 261 -20.89 -6.55 -0.98
N ARG A 262 -21.25 -7.80 -1.27
CA ARG A 262 -20.68 -8.58 -2.38
C ARG A 262 -21.82 -9.09 -3.25
N ALA A 263 -21.57 -9.15 -4.55
CA ALA A 263 -22.50 -9.75 -5.50
C ALA A 263 -22.78 -11.21 -5.10
N PRO A 264 -24.05 -11.66 -5.11
CA PRO A 264 -24.39 -13.05 -4.85
C PRO A 264 -23.62 -13.99 -5.78
N LEU A 265 -23.22 -15.17 -5.28
CA LEU A 265 -22.40 -16.14 -6.03
C LEU A 265 -22.99 -16.49 -7.41
N ALA A 266 -24.31 -16.65 -7.47
CA ALA A 266 -25.04 -16.99 -8.70
C ALA A 266 -24.97 -15.91 -9.79
N GLU A 267 -24.57 -14.68 -9.48
CA GLU A 267 -24.42 -13.60 -10.46
C GLU A 267 -23.14 -13.75 -11.31
N TRP A 268 -22.11 -14.42 -10.79
CA TRP A 268 -20.78 -14.44 -11.41
C TRP A 268 -20.11 -15.81 -11.49
N ALA A 269 -20.64 -16.83 -10.80
CA ALA A 269 -20.14 -18.19 -10.88
C ALA A 269 -21.13 -19.10 -11.63
N HIS A 270 -20.62 -19.81 -12.64
CA HIS A 270 -21.39 -20.79 -13.42
C HIS A 270 -20.83 -22.19 -13.18
N PHE A 271 -21.62 -23.05 -12.56
CA PHE A 271 -21.27 -24.44 -12.33
C PHE A 271 -21.74 -25.28 -13.52
N LEU A 272 -20.80 -25.82 -14.28
CA LEU A 272 -21.04 -26.69 -15.44
C LEU A 272 -20.56 -28.10 -15.10
N SER A 273 -21.30 -29.11 -15.54
CA SER A 273 -21.01 -30.54 -15.32
C SER A 273 -20.97 -31.29 -16.64
#